data_AF-A0AAW5TPQ9-F1
#
_entry.id   AF-A0AAW5TPQ9-F1
#
_cell.length_a   1.000
_cell.length_b   1.000
_cell.length_c   1.000
_cell.angle_alpha   90.00
_cell.angle_beta   90.00
_cell.angle_gamma   90.00
#
_symmetry.space_group_name_H-M   'P 1'
#
loop_
_entity.id
_entity.type
_entity.pdbx_description
1 polymer ?
#
loop_
_entity_poly.entity_id
_entity_poly.type
_entity_poly.pdbx_seq_one_letter_code
_entity_poly.pdbx_strand_id
1 'polypeptide(L)' 'MRSPLRSHKKTGPKPTFTADEAIDAVFDIGLDRFTLGQVAEKLGVATSALYRLFKSREDLMEACLARVSSEYPPPE' A
#
# COMPACT_ATOMS: atom_id res chain seq x y z
N MET A 1 -19.09 29.68 -0.94
CA MET A 1 -17.73 29.09 -1.04
C MET A 1 -17.58 28.00 0.01
N ARG A 2 -17.34 26.74 -0.39
CA ARG A 2 -16.98 25.66 0.54
C ARG A 2 -15.49 25.79 0.86
N SER A 3 -15.15 26.00 2.13
CA SER A 3 -13.76 26.11 2.61
C SER A 3 -13.00 24.80 2.35
N PRO A 4 -11.71 24.84 1.94
CA PRO A 4 -10.91 23.64 1.82
C PRO A 4 -10.63 23.06 3.22
N LEU A 5 -10.92 21.77 3.38
CA LEU A 5 -10.60 21.02 4.60
C LEU A 5 -9.08 20.97 4.77
N ARG A 6 -8.58 21.52 5.88
CA ARG A 6 -7.16 21.40 6.27
C ARG A 6 -6.86 19.93 6.57
N SER A 7 -6.06 19.30 5.70
CA SER A 7 -5.46 18.00 5.99
C SER A 7 -4.52 18.15 7.19
N HIS A 8 -4.92 17.56 8.32
CA HIS A 8 -4.10 17.55 9.52
C HIS A 8 -2.95 16.56 9.29
N LYS A 9 -1.76 17.07 8.97
CA LYS A 9 -0.52 16.31 9.07
C LYS A 9 -0.33 15.90 10.53
N LYS A 10 -0.54 14.62 10.84
CA LYS A 10 -0.21 14.06 12.16
C LYS A 10 1.31 14.02 12.31
N THR A 11 1.85 14.88 13.15
CA THR A 11 3.28 14.96 13.48
C THR A 11 3.63 13.86 14.49
N GLY A 12 3.71 12.62 14.01
CA GLY A 12 4.35 11.50 14.72
C GLY A 12 5.69 11.15 14.07
N PRO A 13 6.45 10.20 14.64
CA PRO A 13 7.60 9.60 13.94
C PRO A 13 7.15 9.20 12.53
N LYS A 14 7.99 9.48 11.51
CA LYS A 14 7.68 9.13 10.12
C LYS A 14 7.28 7.65 10.08
N PRO A 15 6.12 7.30 9.51
CA PRO A 15 5.76 5.91 9.30
C PRO A 15 6.93 5.19 8.62
N THR A 16 7.26 3.98 9.08
CA THR A 16 8.41 3.22 8.54
C THR A 16 8.23 2.94 7.04
N PHE A 17 6.97 2.83 6.59
CA PHE A 17 6.57 2.71 5.19
C PHE A 17 5.11 3.20 5.03
N THR A 18 4.67 3.36 3.79
CA THR A 18 3.31 3.75 3.37
C THR A 18 2.61 2.63 2.59
N ALA A 19 1.29 2.73 2.40
CA ALA A 19 0.53 1.76 1.61
C ALA A 19 1.05 1.68 0.16
N ASP A 20 1.37 2.83 -0.43
CA ASP A 20 1.88 2.92 -1.80
C ASP A 20 3.25 2.25 -1.94
N GLU A 21 4.18 2.48 -1.00
CA GLU A 21 5.48 1.80 -1.00
C GLU A 21 5.33 0.26 -0.91
N ALA A 22 4.32 -0.23 -0.18
CA ALA A 22 4.03 -1.66 -0.12
C ALA A 22 3.43 -2.20 -1.43
N ILE A 23 2.58 -1.42 -2.11
CA ILE A 23 2.02 -1.76 -3.43
C ILE A 23 3.14 -1.79 -4.48
N ASP A 24 4.02 -0.78 -4.49
CA ASP A 24 5.18 -0.72 -5.39
C ASP A 24 6.10 -1.94 -5.17
N ALA A 25 6.33 -2.30 -3.91
CA ALA A 25 7.09 -3.50 -3.58
C ALA A 25 6.45 -4.78 -4.13
N VAL A 26 5.11 -4.89 -4.12
CA VAL A 26 4.39 -6.01 -4.74
C VAL A 26 4.58 -6.01 -6.26
N PHE A 27 4.48 -4.87 -6.93
CA PHE A 27 4.68 -4.80 -8.39
C PHE A 27 6.10 -5.18 -8.80
N ASP A 28 7.11 -4.76 -8.03
CA ASP A 28 8.50 -5.16 -8.24
C ASP A 28 8.73 -6.67 -8.04
N ILE A 29 8.03 -7.28 -7.07
CA ILE A 29 8.12 -8.73 -6.83
C ILE A 29 7.34 -9.50 -7.91
N GLY A 30 6.15 -9.06 -8.26
CA GLY A 30 5.19 -9.74 -9.13
C GLY A 30 3.93 -10.16 -8.36
N LEU A 31 2.77 -9.76 -8.89
CA LEU A 31 1.45 -9.98 -8.27
C LEU A 31 1.10 -11.46 -8.05
N ASP A 32 1.54 -12.34 -8.94
CA ASP A 32 1.23 -13.77 -8.91
C ASP A 32 1.96 -14.52 -7.77
N ARG A 33 3.12 -14.02 -7.37
CA ARG A 33 4.07 -14.77 -6.52
C ARG A 33 4.43 -14.11 -5.19
N PHE A 34 4.02 -12.87 -4.96
CA PHE A 34 4.44 -12.17 -3.74
C PHE A 34 3.92 -12.84 -2.46
N THR A 35 4.73 -12.71 -1.41
CA THR A 35 4.38 -13.03 -0.03
C THR A 35 4.56 -11.79 0.84
N LEU A 36 3.83 -11.69 1.96
CA LEU A 36 4.00 -10.59 2.91
C LEU A 36 5.44 -10.53 3.48
N GLY A 37 6.11 -11.68 3.60
CA GLY A 37 7.50 -11.75 4.04
C GLY A 37 8.46 -11.06 3.06
N GLN A 38 8.33 -11.36 1.77
CA GLN A 38 9.16 -10.72 0.72
C GLN A 38 8.91 -9.22 0.61
N VAL A 39 7.64 -8.79 0.76
CA VAL A 39 7.29 -7.37 0.78
C VAL A 39 7.95 -6.68 1.98
N ALA A 40 7.86 -7.27 3.17
CA ALA A 40 8.46 -6.73 4.38
C ALA A 40 9.99 -6.66 4.29
N GLU A 41 10.63 -7.71 3.76
CA GLU A 41 12.07 -7.76 3.50
C GLU A 41 12.49 -6.64 2.55
N LYS A 42 11.78 -6.46 1.44
CA LYS A 42 12.06 -5.41 0.46
C LYS A 42 11.90 -4.00 1.05
N LEU A 43 10.97 -3.81 1.98
CA LEU A 43 10.76 -2.55 2.70
C LEU A 43 11.72 -2.36 3.90
N GLY A 44 12.52 -3.38 4.25
CA GLY A 44 13.41 -3.32 5.41
C GLY A 44 12.67 -3.28 6.75
N VAL A 45 11.48 -3.88 6.83
CA VAL A 45 10.64 -3.90 8.03
C VAL A 45 10.30 -5.32 8.47
N ALA A 46 9.81 -5.48 9.70
CA ALA A 46 9.23 -6.74 10.13
C ALA A 46 7.87 -6.97 9.47
N THR A 47 7.52 -8.22 9.17
CA THR A 47 6.21 -8.59 8.59
C THR A 47 5.03 -8.09 9.44
N SER A 48 5.20 -8.01 10.77
CA SER A 48 4.21 -7.46 11.70
C SER A 48 3.85 -6.00 11.42
N ALA A 49 4.73 -5.23 10.80
CA ALA A 49 4.49 -3.83 10.44
C ALA A 49 3.47 -3.70 9.29
N LEU A 50 3.45 -4.64 8.34
CA LEU A 50 2.49 -4.68 7.23
C LEU A 50 1.05 -4.78 7.74
N TYR A 51 0.83 -5.54 8.81
CA TYR A 51 -0.49 -5.73 9.42
C TYR A 51 -1.13 -4.45 9.99
N ARG A 52 -0.38 -3.34 10.08
CA ARG A 52 -0.93 -2.03 10.44
C ARG A 52 -1.76 -1.40 9.33
N LEU A 53 -1.46 -1.74 8.08
CA LEU A 53 -2.13 -1.21 6.88
C LEU A 53 -2.98 -2.27 6.18
N PHE A 54 -2.54 -3.54 6.21
CA PHE A 54 -3.20 -4.63 5.49
C PHE A 54 -3.50 -5.81 6.41
N LYS A 55 -4.76 -6.18 6.55
CA LYS A 55 -5.19 -7.26 7.46
C LYS A 55 -4.79 -8.65 6.96
N SER A 56 -4.55 -8.80 5.66
CA SER A 56 -4.14 -10.06 5.03
C SER A 56 -3.35 -9.82 3.74
N ARG A 57 -2.89 -10.90 3.11
CA ARG A 57 -2.29 -10.86 1.78
C ARG A 57 -3.32 -10.39 0.74
N GLU A 58 -4.55 -10.85 0.87
CA GLU A 58 -5.67 -10.51 -0.01
C GLU A 58 -6.01 -9.02 0.09
N ASP A 59 -5.98 -8.43 1.28
CA ASP A 59 -6.18 -6.98 1.47
C ASP A 59 -5.12 -6.14 0.71
N LEU A 60 -3.86 -6.58 0.73
CA LEU A 60 -2.80 -5.97 -0.09
C LEU A 60 -3.01 -6.20 -1.59
N MET A 61 -3.48 -7.39 -2.00
CA MET A 61 -3.82 -7.68 -3.39
C MET A 61 -4.95 -6.77 -3.89
N GLU A 62 -6.02 -6.63 -3.11
CA GLU A 62 -7.15 -5.75 -3.42
C GLU A 62 -6.69 -4.29 -3.58
N ALA A 63 -5.80 -3.82 -2.72
CA ALA A 63 -5.20 -2.49 -2.85
C ALA A 63 -4.40 -2.33 -4.15
N CYS A 64 -3.64 -3.35 -4.56
CA CYS A 64 -2.92 -3.34 -5.83
C CYS A 64 -3.88 -3.28 -7.02
N LEU A 65 -4.95 -4.09 -7.01
CA LEU A 65 -5.96 -4.09 -8.07
C LEU A 65 -6.72 -2.75 -8.14
N ALA A 66 -7.06 -2.17 -6.99
CA ALA A 66 -7.69 -0.85 -6.94
C ALA A 66 -6.78 0.24 -7.54
N ARG A 67 -5.46 0.18 -7.30
CA ARG A 67 -4.47 1.08 -7.93
C ARG A 67 -4.47 0.94 -9.45
N VAL A 68 -4.37 -0.28 -9.96
CA VAL A 68 -4.38 -0.54 -11.42
C VAL A 68 -5.69 -0.07 -12.06
N SER A 69 -6.83 -0.38 -11.45
CA SER A 69 -8.14 0.05 -11.95
C SER A 69 -8.31 1.58 -11.96
N SER A 70 -7.64 2.29 -11.05
CA SER A 70 -7.66 3.76 -11.02
C SER A 70 -6.79 4.38 -12.10
N GLU A 71 -5.70 3.73 -12.49
CA GLU A 71 -4.79 4.20 -13.54
C GLU A 71 -5.30 3.83 -14.94
N TYR A 72 -5.91 2.65 -15.06
CA TYR A 72 -6.45 2.09 -16.30
C TYR A 72 -7.93 1.74 -16.10
N PRO A 73 -8.85 2.72 -16.14
CA PRO A 73 -10.26 2.43 -16.07
C PRO A 73 -10.69 1.57 -17.28
N PRO A 74 -11.68 0.69 -17.10
CA PRO A 74 -12.20 -0.11 -18.21
C PRO A 74 -12.73 0.83 -19.31
N PRO A 75 -12.54 0.47 -20.60
CA PRO A 75 -13.15 1.21 -21.70
C PRO A 75 -14.69 1.13 -21.59
N GLU A 76 -15.38 2.22 -21.94
CA GLU A 76 -16.86 2.32 -21.96
C GLU A 76 -17.52 1.34 -22.94
#